data_AF-A0A943QSI7-F1
#
_entry.id   AF-A0A943QSI7-F1
#
_cell.length_a   1.000
_cell.length_b   1.000
_cell.length_c   1.000
_cell.angle_alpha   90.00
_cell.angle_beta   90.00
_cell.angle_gamma   90.00
#
_symmetry.space_group_name_H-M   'P 1'
#
loop_
_entity.id
_entity.type
_entity.pdbx_description
1 polymer ?
#
loop_
_entity_poly.entity_id
_entity_poly.type
_entity_poly.pdbx_seq_one_letter_code
_entity_poly.pdbx_strand_id
1 'polypeptide(L)'
;EQHFFINDDSTCYLELLNRRFVTEISNSTNEVVIIEQTSITRDDLTISNYFYKLRENLPLSEEQNRLYDILGDVNPEYFLKHVTTFLLKYVRKEYALQKRRNIFVDALELLGYLIQVEEGRYLLNMDLDSEALVFSAKKD
;
A
#
# COMPACT_ATOMS: atom_id res chain seq x y z
N GLU A 1 24.68 -16.25 0.06
CA GLU A 1 23.41 -16.08 -0.68
C GLU A 1 23.60 -16.64 -2.07
N GLN A 2 22.58 -17.30 -2.62
CA GLN A 2 22.62 -17.84 -3.99
C GLN A 2 21.79 -16.91 -4.88
N HIS A 3 22.44 -16.29 -5.86
CA HIS A 3 21.77 -15.43 -6.85
C HIS A 3 21.45 -16.24 -8.10
N PHE A 4 20.26 -16.03 -8.64
CA PHE A 4 19.83 -16.57 -9.92
C PHE A 4 19.87 -15.44 -10.96
N PHE A 5 20.55 -15.68 -12.07
CA PHE A 5 20.61 -14.74 -13.19
C PHE A 5 19.73 -15.28 -14.32
N ILE A 6 18.87 -14.41 -14.85
CA ILE A 6 17.94 -14.71 -15.93
C ILE A 6 18.17 -13.64 -17.00
N ASN A 7 18.27 -14.05 -18.27
CA ASN A 7 18.37 -13.10 -19.36
C ASN A 7 17.03 -12.37 -19.56
N ASP A 8 17.10 -11.08 -19.80
CA ASP A 8 15.94 -10.21 -20.00
C ASP A 8 15.20 -10.46 -21.33
N ASP A 9 15.83 -11.14 -22.29
CA ASP A 9 15.23 -11.59 -23.54
C ASP A 9 14.53 -12.96 -23.43
N SER A 10 14.60 -13.62 -22.28
CA SER A 10 14.06 -14.96 -22.11
C SER A 10 12.55 -14.96 -21.83
N THR A 11 11.85 -16.00 -22.32
CA THR A 11 10.44 -16.23 -21.99
C THR A 11 10.22 -16.31 -20.48
N CYS A 12 11.16 -16.88 -19.73
CA CYS A 12 11.10 -16.98 -18.28
C CYS A 12 11.08 -15.59 -17.61
N TYR A 13 11.88 -14.65 -18.09
CA TYR A 13 11.86 -13.28 -17.58
C TYR A 13 10.50 -12.60 -17.83
N LEU A 14 9.96 -12.72 -19.05
CA LEU A 14 8.62 -12.19 -19.37
C LEU A 14 7.51 -12.83 -18.53
N GLU A 15 7.58 -14.13 -18.27
CA GLU A 15 6.64 -14.81 -17.39
C GLU A 15 6.73 -14.26 -15.97
N LEU A 16 7.93 -14.07 -15.42
CA LEU A 16 8.15 -13.52 -14.09
C LEU A 16 7.67 -12.07 -13.96
N LEU A 17 7.88 -11.24 -14.98
CA LEU A 17 7.36 -9.87 -15.02
C LEU A 17 5.83 -9.82 -14.90
N ASN A 18 5.14 -10.79 -15.50
CA ASN A 18 3.68 -10.90 -15.45
C ASN A 18 3.15 -11.59 -14.18
N ARG A 19 4.02 -12.17 -13.35
CA ARG A 19 3.60 -12.80 -12.09
C ARG A 19 3.26 -11.74 -11.05
N ARG A 20 2.16 -12.00 -10.35
CA ARG A 20 1.71 -11.23 -9.18
C ARG A 20 1.85 -12.07 -7.93
N PHE A 21 2.30 -11.43 -6.85
CA PHE A 21 2.52 -12.06 -5.55
C PHE A 21 1.61 -11.40 -4.53
N VAL A 22 0.95 -12.22 -3.71
CA VAL A 22 0.24 -11.75 -2.51
C VAL A 22 1.30 -11.30 -1.52
N THR A 23 1.23 -10.05 -1.07
CA THR A 23 2.14 -9.49 -0.07
C THR A 23 1.34 -8.98 1.11
N GLU A 24 1.74 -9.40 2.30
CA GLU A 24 1.12 -9.00 3.56
C GLU A 24 2.00 -7.96 4.24
N ILE A 25 1.35 -6.91 4.77
CA ILE A 25 1.98 -5.85 5.54
C ILE A 25 1.24 -5.73 6.86
N SER A 26 1.98 -5.74 7.95
CA SER A 26 1.45 -5.52 9.30
C SER A 26 2.39 -4.59 10.08
N ASN A 27 1.96 -4.15 11.25
CA ASN A 27 2.80 -3.36 12.16
C ASN A 27 2.75 -3.93 13.57
N SER A 28 3.60 -3.38 14.45
CA SER A 28 3.69 -3.83 15.84
C SER A 28 2.60 -3.29 16.77
N THR A 29 1.77 -2.36 16.29
CA THR A 29 0.85 -1.57 17.13
C THR A 29 -0.58 -2.11 17.17
N ASN A 30 -1.01 -2.87 16.17
CA ASN A 30 -2.30 -3.54 16.13
C ASN A 30 -2.25 -4.78 15.21
N GLU A 31 -3.31 -5.58 15.23
CA GLU A 31 -3.41 -6.85 14.50
C GLU A 31 -3.86 -6.68 13.04
N VAL A 32 -3.92 -5.44 12.53
CA VAL A 32 -4.36 -5.20 11.15
C VAL A 32 -3.32 -5.72 10.16
N VAL A 33 -3.81 -6.43 9.16
CA VAL A 33 -3.02 -6.88 8.01
C VAL A 33 -3.54 -6.19 6.75
N ILE A 34 -2.63 -5.59 5.98
CA ILE A 34 -2.90 -5.06 4.66
C ILE A 34 -2.38 -6.08 3.63
N ILE A 35 -3.24 -6.50 2.72
CA ILE A 35 -2.89 -7.40 1.62
C ILE A 35 -2.82 -6.63 0.32
N GLU A 36 -1.70 -6.74 -0.38
CA GLU A 36 -1.44 -6.12 -1.68
C GLU A 36 -1.02 -7.17 -2.71
N GLN A 37 -1.08 -6.80 -3.98
CA GLN A 37 -0.45 -7.54 -5.07
C GLN A 37 0.82 -6.80 -5.49
N THR A 38 1.94 -7.53 -5.54
CA THR A 38 3.22 -6.97 -5.99
C THR A 38 3.74 -7.74 -7.20
N SER A 39 4.63 -7.12 -7.97
CA SER A 39 5.39 -7.77 -9.05
C SER A 39 6.86 -7.89 -8.66
N ILE A 40 7.65 -8.59 -9.46
CA ILE A 40 9.10 -8.64 -9.25
C ILE A 40 9.79 -7.27 -9.38
N THR A 41 9.23 -6.33 -10.16
CA THR A 41 9.81 -5.00 -10.37
C THR A 41 9.39 -3.99 -9.31
N ARG A 42 8.23 -4.24 -8.66
CA ARG A 42 7.66 -3.39 -7.62
C ARG A 42 7.44 -1.94 -8.08
N ASP A 43 7.07 -1.75 -9.34
CA ASP A 43 6.80 -0.41 -9.90
C ASP A 43 5.40 0.11 -9.58
N ASP A 44 4.46 -0.80 -9.33
CA ASP A 44 3.08 -0.45 -8.99
C ASP A 44 3.02 0.33 -7.67
N LEU A 45 2.06 1.25 -7.61
CA LEU A 45 1.84 2.12 -6.46
C LEU A 45 1.13 1.35 -5.33
N THR A 46 1.93 0.72 -4.48
CA THR A 46 1.44 0.04 -3.27
C THR A 46 2.34 0.38 -2.08
N ILE A 47 1.83 0.25 -0.85
CA ILE A 47 2.60 0.54 0.37
C ILE A 47 3.82 -0.37 0.44
N SER A 48 3.66 -1.67 0.15
CA SER A 48 4.76 -2.64 0.15
C SER A 48 5.85 -2.28 -0.83
N ASN A 49 5.48 -1.98 -2.08
CA ASN A 49 6.43 -1.67 -3.14
C ASN A 49 7.19 -0.37 -2.85
N TYR A 50 6.49 0.67 -2.43
CA TYR A 50 7.06 1.96 -2.10
C TYR A 50 8.10 1.85 -0.98
N PHE A 51 7.73 1.29 0.17
CA PHE A 51 8.66 1.20 1.31
C PHE A 51 9.78 0.19 1.06
N TYR A 52 9.55 -0.85 0.26
CA TYR A 52 10.62 -1.74 -0.17
C TYR A 52 11.67 -0.96 -0.97
N LYS A 53 11.25 -0.23 -2.01
CA LYS A 53 12.18 0.52 -2.86
C LYS A 53 12.93 1.61 -2.09
N LEU A 54 12.26 2.32 -1.18
CA LEU A 54 12.92 3.28 -0.30
C LEU A 54 14.00 2.62 0.58
N ARG A 55 13.71 1.48 1.19
CA ARG A 55 14.65 0.77 2.07
C ARG A 55 15.87 0.25 1.30
N GLU A 56 15.65 -0.28 0.10
CA GLU A 56 16.72 -0.81 -0.76
C GLU A 56 17.41 0.28 -1.60
N ASN A 57 17.00 1.55 -1.45
CA ASN A 57 17.50 2.70 -2.24
C ASN A 57 17.39 2.48 -3.76
N LEU A 58 16.25 1.96 -4.19
CA LEU A 58 15.90 1.69 -5.59
C LEU A 58 15.13 2.87 -6.20
N PRO A 59 15.20 3.07 -7.54
CA PRO A 59 14.45 4.13 -8.19
C PRO A 59 12.94 3.94 -8.05
N LEU A 60 12.26 5.01 -7.61
CA LEU A 60 10.81 5.08 -7.52
C LEU A 60 10.19 5.31 -8.91
N SER A 61 9.03 4.70 -9.16
CA SER A 61 8.20 5.03 -10.34
C SER A 61 7.59 6.44 -10.20
N GLU A 62 7.02 6.98 -11.27
CA GLU A 62 6.40 8.32 -11.23
C GLU A 62 5.32 8.42 -10.14
N GLU A 63 4.42 7.43 -10.07
CA GLU A 63 3.38 7.40 -9.04
C GLU A 63 3.94 7.24 -7.63
N GLN A 64 5.02 6.48 -7.47
CA GLN A 64 5.71 6.34 -6.17
C GLN A 64 6.40 7.64 -5.75
N ASN A 65 6.90 8.44 -6.69
CA ASN A 65 7.42 9.78 -6.38
C ASN A 65 6.31 10.73 -5.92
N ARG A 66 5.10 10.65 -6.49
CA ARG A 66 3.95 11.42 -5.98
C ARG A 66 3.62 11.05 -4.53
N LEU A 67 3.75 9.78 -4.18
CA LEU A 67 3.60 9.33 -2.79
C LEU A 67 4.74 9.85 -1.89
N TYR A 68 5.98 9.89 -2.41
CA TYR A 68 7.11 10.52 -1.71
C TYR A 68 6.90 12.01 -1.46
N ASP A 69 6.32 12.75 -2.42
CA ASP A 69 6.03 14.18 -2.23
C ASP A 69 5.01 14.43 -1.10
N ILE A 70 4.14 13.47 -0.81
CA ILE A 70 3.17 13.51 0.30
C ILE A 70 3.82 13.09 1.62
N LEU A 71 4.59 12.00 1.61
CA LEU A 71 5.10 11.36 2.83
C LEU A 71 6.46 11.87 3.28
N GLY A 72 7.30 12.33 2.36
CA GLY A 72 8.71 12.64 2.59
C GLY A 72 9.44 11.49 3.27
N ASP A 73 10.23 11.81 4.29
CA ASP A 73 11.07 10.84 5.03
C ASP A 73 10.33 10.12 6.16
N VAL A 74 9.01 9.98 6.06
CA VAL A 74 8.20 9.29 7.06
C VAL A 74 8.62 7.82 7.15
N ASN A 75 8.91 7.37 8.37
CA ASN A 75 9.27 5.98 8.67
C ASN A 75 8.08 5.02 8.38
N PRO A 76 8.32 3.87 7.71
CA PRO A 76 7.30 2.85 7.46
C PRO A 76 6.46 2.45 8.67
N GLU A 77 7.09 2.20 9.83
CA GLU A 77 6.36 1.75 11.04
C GLU A 77 5.45 2.85 11.58
N TYR A 78 5.91 4.09 11.51
CA TYR A 78 5.11 5.25 11.93
C TYR A 78 3.93 5.47 10.97
N PHE A 79 4.17 5.36 9.66
CA PHE A 79 3.12 5.40 8.65
C PHE A 79 2.06 4.32 8.89
N LEU A 80 2.49 3.05 9.02
CA LEU A 80 1.58 1.94 9.20
C LEU A 80 0.77 2.07 10.49
N LYS A 81 1.38 2.50 11.60
CA LYS A 81 0.65 2.78 12.84
C LYS A 81 -0.53 3.73 12.59
N HIS A 82 -0.30 4.83 11.89
CA HIS A 82 -1.33 5.84 11.62
C HIS A 82 -2.38 5.36 10.63
N VAL A 83 -1.95 4.70 9.55
CA VAL A 83 -2.82 4.15 8.52
C VAL A 83 -3.73 3.06 9.09
N THR A 84 -3.18 2.05 9.76
CA THR A 84 -4.01 0.94 10.25
C THR A 84 -4.96 1.40 11.37
N THR A 85 -4.53 2.34 12.22
CA THR A 85 -5.44 2.97 13.19
C THR A 85 -6.60 3.70 12.51
N PHE A 86 -6.35 4.34 11.37
CA PHE A 86 -7.40 4.99 10.59
C PHE A 86 -8.33 3.96 9.94
N LEU A 87 -7.79 2.91 9.34
CA LEU A 87 -8.54 1.84 8.67
C LEU A 87 -9.48 1.10 9.64
N LEU A 88 -9.08 0.91 10.91
CA LEU A 88 -9.93 0.31 11.94
C LEU A 88 -11.27 1.03 12.16
N LYS A 89 -11.40 2.31 11.75
CA LYS A 89 -12.69 3.02 11.79
C LYS A 89 -13.75 2.32 10.94
N TYR A 90 -13.35 1.64 9.86
CA TYR A 90 -14.26 0.99 8.92
C TYR A 90 -14.83 -0.34 9.42
N VAL A 91 -14.22 -0.96 10.43
CA VAL A 91 -14.76 -2.17 11.08
C VAL A 91 -16.14 -1.92 11.70
N ARG A 92 -16.43 -0.67 12.11
CA ARG A 92 -17.67 -0.29 12.78
C ARG A 92 -18.54 0.69 12.01
N LYS A 93 -18.01 1.27 10.93
CA LYS A 93 -18.64 2.39 10.21
C LYS A 93 -18.41 2.23 8.71
N GLU A 94 -19.40 2.56 7.91
CA GLU A 94 -19.27 2.53 6.45
C GLU A 94 -18.36 3.66 5.90
N TYR A 95 -18.17 4.73 6.68
CA TYR A 95 -17.34 5.88 6.30
C TYR A 95 -16.49 6.38 7.47
N ALA A 96 -15.33 6.95 7.14
CA ALA A 96 -14.50 7.67 8.08
C ALA A 96 -14.61 9.19 7.86
N LEU A 97 -14.69 9.94 8.96
CA LEU A 97 -14.62 11.39 8.95
C LEU A 97 -13.21 11.86 9.29
N GLN A 98 -12.69 12.79 8.51
CA GLN A 98 -11.41 13.44 8.69
C GLN A 98 -11.51 14.94 8.34
N LYS A 99 -11.89 15.75 9.33
CA LYS A 99 -12.09 17.21 9.16
C LYS A 99 -10.79 17.97 8.87
N ARG A 100 -9.66 17.47 9.36
CA ARG A 100 -8.33 18.08 9.13
C ARG A 100 -7.55 17.16 8.21
N ARG A 101 -7.16 17.67 7.05
CA ARG A 101 -6.32 16.95 6.09
C ARG A 101 -5.03 16.47 6.77
N ASN A 102 -4.61 15.25 6.47
CA ASN A 102 -3.34 14.71 6.96
C ASN A 102 -2.72 13.83 5.88
N ILE A 103 -1.39 13.77 5.87
CA ILE A 103 -0.60 13.08 4.85
C ILE A 103 -0.90 11.58 4.75
N PHE A 104 -1.41 10.94 5.81
CA PHE A 104 -1.74 9.51 5.80
C PHE A 104 -3.02 9.23 5.03
N VAL A 105 -4.04 10.09 5.20
CA VAL A 105 -5.30 9.96 4.43
C VAL A 105 -5.06 10.36 2.98
N ASP A 106 -4.25 11.40 2.73
CA ASP A 106 -3.86 11.79 1.38
C ASP A 106 -3.10 10.67 0.66
N ALA A 107 -2.18 9.98 1.36
CA ALA A 107 -1.50 8.82 0.84
C ALA A 107 -2.45 7.66 0.52
N LEU A 108 -3.39 7.35 1.42
CA LEU A 108 -4.38 6.29 1.20
C LEU A 108 -5.34 6.58 0.05
N GLU A 109 -5.69 7.85 -0.17
CA GLU A 109 -6.47 8.27 -1.32
C GLU A 109 -5.65 8.14 -2.61
N LEU A 110 -4.38 8.58 -2.62
CA LEU A 110 -3.48 8.41 -3.77
C LEU A 110 -3.26 6.93 -4.12
N LEU A 111 -3.12 6.07 -3.10
CA LEU A 111 -3.02 4.61 -3.24
C LEU A 111 -4.32 3.97 -3.75
N GLY A 112 -5.43 4.72 -3.83
CA GLY A 112 -6.74 4.22 -4.22
C GLY A 112 -7.43 3.38 -3.14
N TYR A 113 -6.93 3.39 -1.90
CA TYR A 113 -7.50 2.61 -0.78
C TYR A 113 -8.69 3.31 -0.14
N LEU A 114 -8.80 4.63 -0.33
CA LEU A 114 -9.92 5.44 0.08
C LEU A 114 -10.48 6.23 -1.11
N ILE A 115 -11.78 6.48 -1.08
CA ILE A 115 -12.43 7.40 -2.02
C ILE A 115 -13.07 8.53 -1.21
N GLN A 116 -12.67 9.76 -1.49
CA GLN A 116 -13.35 10.92 -0.92
C GLN A 116 -14.71 11.12 -1.60
N VAL A 117 -15.78 11.10 -0.81
CA VAL A 117 -17.15 11.30 -1.32
C VAL A 117 -17.71 12.67 -1.00
N GLU A 118 -17.29 13.25 0.12
CA GLU A 118 -17.64 14.62 0.54
C GLU A 118 -16.43 15.23 1.27
N GLU A 119 -16.45 16.54 1.52
CA GLU A 119 -15.37 17.20 2.25
C GLU A 119 -15.16 16.55 3.63
N GLY A 120 -13.98 15.96 3.82
CA GLY A 120 -13.64 15.26 5.05
C GLY A 120 -14.39 13.95 5.28
N ARG A 121 -15.03 13.35 4.27
CA ARG A 121 -15.71 12.04 4.35
C ARG A 121 -15.18 11.07 3.31
N TYR A 122 -14.72 9.91 3.78
CA TYR A 122 -14.04 8.92 2.96
C TYR A 122 -14.70 7.55 3.08
N LEU A 123 -14.93 6.91 1.95
CA LEU A 123 -15.31 5.49 1.86
C LEU A 123 -14.08 4.62 1.75
N LEU A 124 -14.17 3.39 2.26
CA LEU A 124 -13.15 2.38 2.08
C LEU A 124 -13.25 1.81 0.65
N ASN A 125 -12.14 1.84 -0.08
CA ASN A 125 -12.02 1.21 -1.40
C ASN A 125 -11.08 0.00 -1.35
N MET A 126 -11.28 -0.82 -0.32
CA MET A 126 -10.59 -2.09 -0.09
C MET A 126 -11.62 -3.13 0.32
N ASP A 127 -11.30 -4.40 0.14
CA ASP A 127 -12.08 -5.49 0.74
C ASP A 127 -11.69 -5.64 2.20
N LEU A 128 -12.68 -5.71 3.10
CA LEU A 128 -12.47 -5.81 4.54
C LEU A 128 -13.04 -7.12 5.08
N ASP A 129 -12.16 -7.95 5.64
CA ASP A 129 -12.53 -8.98 6.60
C ASP A 129 -12.46 -8.38 8.01
N SER A 130 -13.62 -8.04 8.56
CA SER A 130 -13.72 -7.39 9.86
C SER A 130 -13.40 -8.32 11.04
N GLU A 131 -13.51 -9.64 10.87
CA GLU A 131 -13.22 -10.61 11.93
C GLU A 131 -11.71 -10.81 12.04
N ALA A 132 -11.03 -10.93 10.90
CA ALA A 132 -9.58 -11.12 10.84
C ALA A 132 -8.78 -9.79 10.81
N LEU A 133 -9.46 -8.64 10.72
CA LEU A 133 -8.85 -7.31 10.56
C LEU A 133 -7.94 -7.22 9.31
N VAL A 134 -8.35 -7.89 8.24
CA VAL A 134 -7.61 -7.93 6.98
C VAL A 134 -8.22 -6.96 5.98
N PHE A 135 -7.39 -6.07 5.45
CA PHE A 135 -7.74 -5.12 4.41
C PHE A 135 -7.02 -5.48 3.12
N SER A 136 -7.74 -5.91 2.09
CA SER A 136 -7.16 -6.29 0.81
C SER A 136 -7.34 -5.17 -0.22
N ALA A 137 -6.24 -4.68 -0.77
CA ALA A 137 -6.28 -3.75 -1.89
C ALA A 137 -6.99 -4.40 -3.07
N LYS A 138 -7.91 -3.66 -3.70
CA LYS A 138 -8.61 -4.15 -4.88
C LYS A 138 -7.60 -4.39 -6.01
N LYS A 139 -7.83 -5.45 -6.77
CA LYS A 139 -7.13 -5.67 -8.04
C LYS A 139 -7.82 -4.77 -9.08
N ASP A 140 -7.06 -3.84 -9.65
CA ASP A 140 -7.42 -3.28 -10.95
C ASP A 140 -7.33 -4.37 -12.04
#